data_AF-A0AAE1G4R0-F1
#
_entry.id   AF-A0AAE1G4R0-F1
#
_cell.length_a   1.000
_cell.length_b   1.000
_cell.length_c   1.000
_cell.angle_alpha   90.00
_cell.angle_beta   90.00
_cell.angle_gamma   90.00
#
_symmetry.space_group_name_H-M   'P 1'
#
loop_
_entity.id
_entity.type
_entity.pdbx_description
1 polymer ?
#
loop_
_entity_poly.entity_id
_entity_poly.type
_entity_poly.pdbx_seq_one_letter_code
_entity_poly.pdbx_strand_id
1 'polypeptide(L)'
;MYLELGVTILLLIPVISPQRWHSVFKSRFLRSIGNMSHIYFKMFLLLLVLFFMDAIREMRKYSNELSEQSRGEHGHHLDAEMQAHMRLFRAQRNFYISGFSLFLWVVLQRLTTLISRLAVSQAEGAAAIKQAKSASAAAAQLMKQGEEGQEEHQQQEANVSNEIKELKEDNHRLEAERDAALKQAQAVSREYDRLLEEHAGLQEKAKRETDA
;
A
#
# COMPACT_ATOMS: atom_id res chain seq x y z
N MET A 1 -3.96 45.14 -14.60
CA MET A 1 -3.52 45.52 -13.24
C MET A 1 -4.41 44.95 -12.14
N TYR A 2 -5.57 45.52 -11.77
CA TYR A 2 -6.42 44.92 -10.70
C TYR A 2 -7.06 43.57 -11.08
N LEU A 3 -7.40 43.39 -12.36
CA LEU A 3 -7.89 42.09 -12.86
C LEU A 3 -6.80 41.01 -12.78
N GLU A 4 -5.55 41.37 -13.09
CA GLU A 4 -4.39 40.46 -13.00
C GLU A 4 -4.03 40.16 -11.55
N LEU A 5 -4.11 41.14 -10.65
CA LEU A 5 -3.93 40.95 -9.20
C LEU A 5 -5.06 40.09 -8.60
N GLY A 6 -6.29 40.28 -9.09
CA GLY A 6 -7.45 39.47 -8.73
C GLY A 6 -7.31 38.05 -9.25
N VAL A 7 -6.81 37.85 -10.46
CA VAL A 7 -6.53 36.52 -11.03
C VAL A 7 -5.39 35.85 -10.28
N THR A 8 -4.30 36.54 -9.90
CA THR A 8 -3.24 35.94 -9.09
C THR A 8 -3.70 35.58 -7.69
N ILE A 9 -4.48 36.43 -7.02
CA ILE A 9 -5.08 36.11 -5.74
C ILE A 9 -6.05 34.93 -5.88
N LEU A 10 -6.90 34.92 -6.90
CA LEU A 10 -7.84 33.83 -7.20
C LEU A 10 -7.12 32.50 -7.53
N LEU A 11 -5.98 32.55 -8.22
CA LEU A 11 -5.11 31.38 -8.49
C LEU A 11 -4.33 30.95 -7.25
N LEU A 12 -4.12 31.86 -6.28
CA LEU A 12 -3.58 31.58 -4.95
C LEU A 12 -4.61 30.92 -4.02
N ILE A 13 -5.92 31.06 -4.32
CA ILE A 13 -6.97 30.40 -3.54
C ILE A 13 -6.89 28.89 -3.82
N PRO A 14 -6.80 28.04 -2.79
CA PRO A 14 -6.67 26.58 -2.89
C PRO A 14 -8.01 25.91 -3.25
N VAL A 15 -8.73 26.39 -4.27
CA VAL A 15 -10.07 25.88 -4.65
C VAL A 15 -9.99 24.70 -5.63
N ILE A 16 -8.84 24.47 -6.27
CA ILE A 16 -8.72 23.41 -7.26
C ILE A 16 -8.03 22.18 -6.67
N SER A 17 -8.86 21.17 -6.37
CA SER A 17 -8.48 19.86 -5.85
C SER A 17 -7.24 19.26 -6.57
N PRO A 18 -6.15 18.98 -5.83
CA PRO A 18 -4.93 18.33 -6.35
C PRO A 18 -5.18 16.99 -7.05
N GLN A 19 -6.25 16.28 -6.67
CA GLN A 19 -6.55 14.94 -7.17
C GLN A 19 -7.01 14.93 -8.63
N ARG A 20 -7.75 15.98 -9.05
CA ARG A 20 -8.20 16.09 -10.44
C ARG A 20 -7.04 16.39 -11.38
N TRP A 21 -6.12 17.26 -10.97
CA TRP A 21 -4.90 17.52 -11.71
C TRP A 21 -3.96 16.32 -11.73
N HIS A 22 -3.84 15.56 -10.63
CA HIS A 22 -3.00 14.36 -10.61
C HIS A 22 -3.43 13.32 -11.66
N SER A 23 -4.74 13.11 -11.84
CA SER A 23 -5.24 12.16 -12.85
C SER A 23 -4.95 12.62 -14.28
N VAL A 24 -5.09 13.92 -14.55
CA VAL A 24 -4.73 14.53 -15.85
C VAL A 24 -3.20 14.48 -16.07
N PHE A 25 -2.41 14.75 -15.03
CA PHE A 25 -0.94 14.67 -15.05
C PHE A 25 -0.36 13.26 -15.16
N LYS A 26 -1.16 12.21 -14.88
CA LYS A 26 -0.76 10.80 -14.98
C LYS A 26 -1.03 10.18 -16.36
N SER A 27 -1.65 10.93 -17.29
CA SER A 27 -1.87 10.47 -18.66
C SER A 27 -0.55 10.24 -19.41
N ARG A 28 -0.53 9.28 -20.35
CA ARG A 28 0.65 8.86 -21.13
C ARG A 28 1.43 10.03 -21.76
N PHE A 29 0.75 11.13 -22.03
CA PHE A 29 1.30 12.39 -22.55
C PHE A 29 2.34 13.05 -21.61
N LEU A 30 2.10 13.05 -20.29
CA LEU A 30 2.97 13.74 -19.31
C LEU A 30 4.10 12.85 -18.79
N ARG A 31 3.95 11.52 -18.89
CA ARG A 31 5.05 10.57 -18.63
C ARG A 31 6.17 10.66 -19.67
N SER A 32 5.84 11.05 -20.91
CA SER A 32 6.82 11.31 -21.97
C SER A 32 7.55 12.65 -21.79
N ILE A 33 6.88 13.65 -21.22
CA ILE A 33 7.48 14.96 -20.89
C ILE A 33 8.38 14.88 -19.64
N GLY A 34 8.10 13.96 -18.71
CA GLY A 34 8.73 13.88 -17.39
C GLY A 34 10.25 13.70 -17.38
N ASN A 35 10.84 13.06 -18.40
CA ASN A 35 12.26 12.70 -18.34
C ASN A 35 13.22 13.87 -18.61
N MET A 36 12.74 14.98 -19.19
CA MET A 36 13.57 16.16 -19.51
C MET A 36 12.87 17.50 -19.21
N SER A 37 11.70 17.45 -18.56
CA SER A 37 10.85 18.61 -18.28
C SER A 37 11.59 19.74 -17.57
N HIS A 38 12.45 19.40 -16.60
CA HIS A 38 13.24 20.38 -15.86
C HIS A 38 14.21 21.19 -16.72
N ILE A 39 14.72 20.61 -17.82
CA ILE A 39 15.60 21.33 -18.75
C ILE A 39 14.78 22.31 -19.59
N TYR A 40 13.65 21.88 -20.16
CA TYR A 40 12.76 22.76 -20.91
C TYR A 40 12.24 23.92 -20.06
N PHE A 41 11.87 23.67 -18.81
CA PHE A 41 11.44 24.72 -17.88
C PHE A 41 12.56 25.74 -17.57
N LYS A 42 13.81 25.28 -17.41
CA LYS A 42 14.97 26.17 -17.21
C LYS A 42 15.30 26.97 -18.47
N MET A 43 15.21 26.36 -19.65
CA MET A 43 15.41 27.05 -20.93
C MET A 43 14.35 28.12 -21.16
N PHE A 44 13.09 27.82 -20.85
CA PHE A 44 12.00 28.80 -20.95
C PHE A 44 12.15 29.95 -19.93
N LEU A 45 12.56 29.64 -18.69
CA LEU A 45 12.91 30.67 -17.69
C LEU A 45 14.03 31.58 -18.20
N LEU A 46 15.10 31.00 -18.79
CA LEU A 46 16.21 31.76 -19.33
C LEU A 46 15.74 32.68 -20.47
N LEU A 47 14.87 32.20 -21.36
CA LEU A 47 14.26 33.02 -22.41
C LEU A 47 13.42 34.17 -21.85
N LEU A 48 12.59 33.92 -20.83
CA LEU A 48 11.81 34.96 -20.13
C LEU A 48 12.72 36.02 -19.50
N VAL A 49 13.83 35.61 -18.88
CA VAL A 49 14.81 36.53 -18.30
C VAL A 49 15.49 37.36 -19.39
N LEU A 50 15.83 36.76 -20.54
CA LEU A 50 16.40 37.50 -21.68
C LEU A 50 15.41 38.54 -22.23
N PHE A 51 14.13 38.17 -22.39
CA PHE A 51 13.08 39.12 -22.80
C PHE A 51 12.84 40.22 -21.78
N PHE A 52 12.91 39.92 -20.50
CA PHE A 52 12.81 40.94 -19.46
C PHE A 52 14.02 41.88 -19.48
N MET A 53 15.22 41.34 -19.70
CA MET A 53 16.43 42.15 -19.86
C MET A 53 16.37 43.04 -21.09
N ASP A 54 15.82 42.54 -22.19
CA ASP A 54 15.58 43.30 -23.41
C ASP A 54 14.57 44.44 -23.18
N ALA A 55 13.46 44.16 -22.50
CA ALA A 55 12.49 45.18 -22.12
C ALA A 55 13.08 46.25 -21.17
N ILE A 56 13.98 45.88 -20.25
CA ILE A 56 14.72 46.83 -19.41
C ILE A 56 15.64 47.71 -20.28
N ARG A 57 16.39 47.10 -21.20
CA ARG A 57 17.28 47.84 -22.11
C ARG A 57 16.50 48.81 -22.97
N GLU A 58 15.40 48.37 -23.55
CA GLU A 58 14.53 49.16 -24.40
C GLU A 58 13.89 50.32 -23.62
N MET A 59 13.41 50.06 -22.40
CA MET A 59 12.86 51.11 -21.52
C MET A 59 13.93 52.15 -21.16
N ARG A 60 15.15 51.73 -20.79
CA ARG A 60 16.25 52.65 -20.47
C ARG A 60 16.71 53.46 -21.69
N LYS A 61 16.82 52.81 -22.85
CA LYS A 61 17.20 53.46 -24.11
C LYS A 61 16.20 54.57 -24.46
N TYR A 62 14.91 54.25 -24.52
CA TYR A 62 13.89 55.25 -24.86
C TYR A 62 13.72 56.32 -23.79
N SER A 63 13.95 55.99 -22.51
CA SER A 63 13.95 57.00 -21.44
C SER A 63 15.10 57.99 -21.59
N ASN A 64 16.29 57.52 -21.98
CA ASN A 64 17.46 58.37 -22.18
C ASN A 64 17.33 59.22 -23.46
N GLU A 65 16.86 58.63 -24.57
CA GLU A 65 16.59 59.34 -25.83
C GLU A 65 15.61 60.50 -25.63
N LEU A 66 14.54 60.28 -24.85
CA LEU A 66 13.60 61.34 -24.49
C LEU A 66 14.28 62.47 -23.70
N SER A 67 15.13 62.12 -22.72
CA SER A 67 15.81 63.12 -21.88
C SER A 67 16.87 63.95 -22.61
N GLU A 68 17.53 63.40 -23.64
CA GLU A 68 18.49 64.14 -24.45
C GLU A 68 17.79 65.03 -25.48
N GLN A 69 16.70 64.54 -26.09
CA GLN A 69 15.91 65.33 -27.04
C GLN A 69 15.26 66.55 -26.39
N SER A 70 14.84 66.44 -25.13
CA SER A 70 14.32 67.60 -24.36
C SER A 70 15.39 68.62 -23.94
N ARG A 71 16.69 68.33 -24.10
CA ARG A 71 17.81 69.22 -23.76
C ARG A 71 18.45 69.91 -24.97
N GLY A 72 18.20 69.40 -26.18
CA GLY A 72 18.68 69.97 -27.45
C GLY A 72 17.66 70.93 -28.07
N GLU A 73 18.14 72.13 -28.43
CA GLU A 73 17.52 73.18 -29.26
C GLU A 73 16.01 73.07 -29.61
N HIS A 74 15.21 73.94 -28.98
CA HIS A 74 13.74 74.10 -29.02
C HIS A 74 13.09 74.44 -30.39
N GLY A 75 13.75 74.16 -31.52
CA GLY A 75 13.42 74.78 -32.80
C GLY A 75 12.42 74.04 -33.69
N HIS A 76 12.49 72.71 -33.83
CA HIS A 76 11.94 72.11 -35.06
C HIS A 76 11.31 70.70 -35.01
N HIS A 77 11.00 70.09 -33.86
CA HIS A 77 10.42 68.73 -33.92
C HIS A 77 9.48 68.33 -32.77
N LEU A 78 8.38 69.08 -32.59
CA LEU A 78 7.26 68.67 -31.72
C LEU A 78 6.76 67.24 -32.05
N ASP A 79 6.78 66.88 -33.34
CA ASP A 79 6.32 65.58 -33.83
C ASP A 79 7.26 64.43 -33.45
N ALA A 80 8.58 64.67 -33.36
CA ALA A 80 9.56 63.68 -32.93
C ALA A 80 9.54 63.50 -31.41
N GLU A 81 9.29 64.57 -30.65
CA GLU A 81 9.09 64.46 -29.20
C GLU A 81 7.83 63.64 -28.91
N MET A 82 6.72 63.92 -29.61
CA MET A 82 5.49 63.15 -29.48
C MET A 82 5.69 61.67 -29.85
N GLN A 83 6.46 61.38 -30.91
CA GLN A 83 6.80 60.00 -31.28
C GLN A 83 7.70 59.31 -30.25
N ALA A 84 8.65 60.03 -29.63
CA ALA A 84 9.52 59.51 -28.57
C ALA A 84 8.72 59.17 -27.30
N HIS A 85 7.79 60.05 -26.88
CA HIS A 85 6.87 59.78 -25.79
C HIS A 85 6.03 58.52 -26.04
N MET A 86 5.50 58.35 -27.25
CA MET A 86 4.71 57.16 -27.62
C MET A 86 5.52 55.86 -27.55
N ARG A 87 6.79 55.88 -27.98
CA ARG A 87 7.68 54.71 -27.87
C ARG A 87 8.02 54.38 -26.41
N LEU A 88 8.23 55.39 -25.57
CA LEU A 88 8.49 55.20 -24.15
C LEU A 88 7.30 54.54 -23.42
N PHE A 89 6.07 55.00 -23.67
CA PHE A 89 4.87 54.38 -23.10
C PHE A 89 4.72 52.91 -23.53
N ARG A 90 5.07 52.59 -24.77
CA ARG A 90 5.08 51.20 -25.26
C ARG A 90 6.12 50.36 -24.52
N ALA A 91 7.34 50.87 -24.37
CA ALA A 91 8.41 50.19 -23.67
C ALA A 91 8.10 49.95 -22.17
N GLN A 92 7.49 50.93 -21.50
CA GLN A 92 7.04 50.79 -20.11
C GLN A 92 6.00 49.67 -19.96
N ARG A 93 5.00 49.60 -20.86
CA ARG A 93 4.00 48.52 -20.83
C ARG A 93 4.63 47.15 -21.07
N ASN A 94 5.53 47.05 -22.03
CA ASN A 94 6.25 45.79 -22.33
C ASN A 94 7.13 45.35 -21.16
N PHE A 95 7.77 46.28 -20.46
CA PHE A 95 8.50 46.01 -19.22
C PHE A 95 7.61 45.43 -18.12
N TYR A 96 6.42 46.00 -17.89
CA TYR A 96 5.49 45.46 -16.89
C TYR A 96 4.95 44.08 -17.27
N ILE A 97 4.60 43.85 -18.54
CA ILE A 97 4.10 42.55 -19.03
C ILE A 97 5.18 41.48 -18.89
N SER A 98 6.42 41.76 -19.33
CA SER A 98 7.54 40.82 -19.22
C SER A 98 7.90 40.53 -17.76
N GLY A 99 7.92 41.55 -16.89
CA GLY A 99 8.19 41.38 -15.46
C GLY A 99 7.12 40.57 -14.74
N PHE A 100 5.84 40.85 -15.04
CA PHE A 100 4.73 40.09 -14.48
C PHE A 100 4.71 38.63 -14.97
N SER A 101 5.01 38.40 -16.24
CA SER A 101 5.13 37.05 -16.81
C SER A 101 6.25 36.24 -16.14
N LEU A 102 7.41 36.86 -15.90
CA LEU A 102 8.52 36.24 -15.19
C LEU A 102 8.13 35.87 -13.74
N PHE A 103 7.46 36.78 -13.04
CA PHE A 103 6.98 36.54 -11.68
C PHE A 103 5.96 35.39 -11.64
N LEU A 104 4.93 35.44 -12.49
CA LEU A 104 3.92 34.40 -12.61
C LEU A 104 4.52 33.04 -12.93
N TRP A 105 5.50 33.00 -13.83
CA TRP A 105 6.17 31.76 -14.20
C TRP A 105 6.84 31.08 -13.00
N VAL A 106 7.55 31.85 -12.16
CA VAL A 106 8.16 31.32 -10.93
C VAL A 106 7.11 30.82 -9.94
N VAL A 107 6.00 31.55 -9.78
CA VAL A 107 4.89 31.14 -8.92
C VAL A 107 4.25 29.83 -9.42
N LEU A 108 3.95 29.74 -10.72
CA LEU A 108 3.39 28.53 -11.34
C LEU A 108 4.32 27.33 -11.19
N GLN A 109 5.64 27.53 -11.34
CA GLN A 109 6.62 26.48 -11.14
C GLN A 109 6.60 25.95 -9.69
N ARG A 110 6.52 26.87 -8.73
CA ARG A 110 6.43 26.54 -7.31
C ARG A 110 5.14 25.74 -7.03
N LEU A 111 3.99 26.24 -7.49
CA LEU A 111 2.68 25.61 -7.30
C LEU A 111 2.61 24.22 -7.93
N THR A 112 3.08 24.05 -9.17
CA THR A 112 3.06 22.76 -9.87
C THR A 112 3.89 21.70 -9.12
N THR A 113 5.04 22.11 -8.57
CA THR A 113 5.88 21.22 -7.75
C THR A 113 5.20 20.83 -6.44
N LEU A 114 4.58 21.80 -5.77
CA LEU A 114 3.83 21.58 -4.52
C LEU A 114 2.63 20.63 -4.73
N ILE A 115 1.85 20.85 -5.79
CA ILE A 115 0.70 19.98 -6.14
C ILE A 115 1.17 18.56 -6.45
N SER A 116 2.26 18.41 -7.20
CA SER A 116 2.83 17.10 -7.53
C SER A 116 3.26 16.34 -6.29
N ARG A 117 3.97 17.00 -5.35
CA ARG A 117 4.38 16.40 -4.07
C ARG A 117 3.18 16.03 -3.20
N LEU A 118 2.19 16.92 -3.11
CA LEU A 118 0.98 16.67 -2.34
C LEU A 118 0.19 15.48 -2.89
N ALA A 119 0.08 15.36 -4.22
CA ALA A 119 -0.63 14.26 -4.84
C ALA A 119 0.06 12.90 -4.63
N VAL A 120 1.40 12.85 -4.73
CA VAL A 120 2.17 11.64 -4.42
C VAL A 120 1.98 11.25 -2.95
N SER A 121 2.13 12.20 -2.03
CA SER A 121 1.96 11.95 -0.60
C SER A 121 0.54 11.47 -0.24
N GLN A 122 -0.51 12.03 -0.85
CA GLN A 122 -1.87 11.53 -0.67
C GLN A 122 -2.07 10.11 -1.20
N ALA A 123 -1.48 9.79 -2.36
CA ALA A 123 -1.55 8.45 -2.93
C ALA A 123 -0.82 7.43 -2.05
N GLU A 124 0.35 7.79 -1.51
CA GLU A 124 1.10 6.98 -0.55
C GLU A 124 0.32 6.77 0.74
N GLY A 125 -0.30 7.82 1.30
CA GLY A 125 -1.15 7.70 2.49
C GLY A 125 -2.35 6.77 2.29
N ALA A 126 -3.05 6.89 1.15
CA ALA A 126 -4.16 6.00 0.82
C ALA A 126 -3.70 4.53 0.63
N ALA A 127 -2.54 4.32 -0.01
CA ALA A 127 -1.95 3.00 -0.15
C ALA A 127 -1.53 2.40 1.20
N ALA A 128 -0.94 3.21 2.09
CA ALA A 128 -0.56 2.79 3.44
C ALA A 128 -1.77 2.38 4.28
N ILE A 129 -2.87 3.15 4.25
CA ILE A 129 -4.12 2.79 4.93
C ILE A 129 -4.67 1.47 4.37
N LYS A 130 -4.65 1.28 3.04
CA LYS A 130 -5.10 0.03 2.42
C LYS A 130 -4.24 -1.16 2.82
N GLN A 131 -2.92 -0.99 2.86
CA GLN A 131 -1.98 -2.02 3.32
C GLN A 131 -2.21 -2.37 4.80
N ALA A 132 -2.37 -1.37 5.67
CA ALA A 132 -2.65 -1.58 7.09
C ALA A 132 -3.98 -2.33 7.31
N LYS A 133 -5.05 -1.97 6.58
CA LYS A 133 -6.32 -2.70 6.62
C LYS A 133 -6.19 -4.13 6.12
N SER A 134 -5.46 -4.35 5.03
CA SER A 134 -5.23 -5.69 4.49
C SER A 134 -4.42 -6.56 5.46
N ALA A 135 -3.38 -6.01 6.08
CA ALA A 135 -2.57 -6.71 7.06
C ALA A 135 -3.39 -7.03 8.33
N SER A 136 -4.20 -6.08 8.80
CA SER A 136 -5.10 -6.30 9.94
C SER A 136 -6.18 -7.35 9.63
N ALA A 137 -6.75 -7.35 8.42
CA ALA A 137 -7.70 -8.37 8.00
C ALA A 137 -7.04 -9.76 7.91
N ALA A 138 -5.82 -9.86 7.35
CA ALA A 138 -5.06 -11.10 7.29
C ALA A 138 -4.70 -11.61 8.70
N ALA A 139 -4.28 -10.72 9.61
CA ALA A 139 -4.04 -11.07 11.01
C ALA A 139 -5.32 -11.58 11.69
N ALA A 140 -6.46 -10.92 11.49
CA ALA A 140 -7.74 -11.36 12.04
C ALA A 140 -8.19 -12.73 11.50
N GLN A 141 -7.94 -13.01 10.22
CA GLN A 141 -8.20 -14.33 9.64
C GLN A 141 -7.29 -15.41 10.24
N LEU A 142 -6.00 -15.13 10.40
CA LEU A 142 -5.06 -16.06 11.03
C LEU A 142 -5.43 -16.33 12.49
N MET A 143 -5.89 -15.32 13.24
CA MET A 143 -6.35 -15.51 14.61
C MET A 143 -7.58 -16.42 14.66
N LYS A 144 -8.59 -16.17 13.82
CA LYS A 144 -9.77 -17.05 13.73
C LYS A 144 -9.44 -18.47 13.33
N GLN A 145 -8.56 -18.65 12.35
CA GLN A 145 -8.14 -19.97 11.89
C GLN A 145 -7.32 -20.70 12.97
N GLY A 146 -6.57 -19.97 13.79
CA GLY A 146 -5.91 -20.50 14.99
C GLY A 146 -6.89 -20.90 16.09
N GLU A 147 -7.96 -20.14 16.31
CA GLU A 147 -9.03 -20.46 17.26
C GLU A 147 -9.82 -21.70 16.80
N GLU A 148 -10.27 -21.74 15.54
CA GLU A 148 -10.96 -22.90 14.94
C GLU A 148 -10.08 -24.16 15.01
N GLY A 149 -8.80 -24.05 14.67
CA GLY A 149 -7.85 -25.16 14.79
C GLY A 149 -7.61 -25.62 16.23
N GLN A 150 -7.65 -24.71 17.21
CA GLN A 150 -7.55 -25.08 18.63
C GLN A 150 -8.81 -25.77 19.15
N GLU A 151 -10.00 -25.35 18.72
CA GLU A 151 -11.26 -25.98 19.08
C GLU A 151 -11.37 -27.39 18.49
N GLU A 152 -11.01 -27.57 17.20
CA GLU A 152 -10.96 -28.88 16.57
C GLU A 152 -9.95 -29.80 17.27
N HIS A 153 -8.76 -29.30 17.61
CA HIS A 153 -7.74 -30.08 18.29
C HIS A 153 -8.19 -30.49 19.71
N GLN A 154 -8.87 -29.61 20.45
CA GLN A 154 -9.43 -29.94 21.77
C GLN A 154 -10.54 -31.00 21.70
N GLN A 155 -11.43 -30.92 20.71
CA GLN A 155 -12.46 -31.95 20.51
C GLN A 155 -11.84 -33.29 20.13
N GLN A 156 -10.82 -33.28 19.28
CA GLN A 156 -10.13 -34.50 18.87
C GLN A 156 -9.37 -35.13 20.04
N GLU A 157 -8.69 -34.33 20.88
CA GLU A 157 -8.06 -34.80 22.11
C GLU A 157 -9.08 -35.37 23.11
N ALA A 158 -10.25 -34.75 23.26
CA ALA A 158 -11.30 -35.24 24.14
C ALA A 158 -11.87 -36.59 23.67
N ASN A 159 -12.10 -36.74 22.36
CA ASN A 159 -12.58 -37.99 21.77
C ASN A 159 -11.55 -39.12 21.92
N VAL A 160 -10.28 -38.85 21.59
CA VAL A 160 -9.20 -39.84 21.75
C VAL A 160 -9.02 -40.24 23.22
N SER A 161 -9.12 -39.28 24.15
CA SER A 161 -9.05 -39.56 25.59
C SER A 161 -10.18 -40.47 26.07
N ASN A 162 -11.40 -40.27 25.56
CA ASN A 162 -12.54 -41.15 25.87
C ASN A 162 -12.37 -42.54 25.26
N GLU A 163 -11.93 -42.64 24.01
CA GLU A 163 -11.68 -43.92 23.33
C GLU A 163 -10.57 -44.71 24.02
N ILE A 164 -9.51 -44.05 24.49
CA ILE A 164 -8.46 -44.68 25.31
C ILE A 164 -9.02 -45.23 26.62
N LYS A 165 -9.94 -44.53 27.30
CA LYS A 165 -10.56 -45.02 28.53
C LYS A 165 -11.41 -46.25 28.27
N GLU A 166 -12.24 -46.21 27.23
CA GLU A 166 -13.12 -47.32 26.86
C GLU A 166 -12.30 -48.55 26.44
N LEU A 167 -11.29 -48.37 25.58
CA LEU A 167 -10.34 -49.42 25.21
C LEU A 167 -9.62 -50.00 26.42
N LYS A 168 -9.27 -49.19 27.42
CA LYS A 168 -8.60 -49.65 28.64
C LYS A 168 -9.51 -50.47 29.54
N GLU A 169 -10.77 -50.07 29.68
CA GLU A 169 -11.80 -50.84 30.40
C GLU A 169 -12.08 -52.17 29.70
N ASP A 170 -12.21 -52.16 28.38
CA ASP A 170 -12.40 -53.37 27.57
C ASP A 170 -11.19 -54.31 27.65
N ASN A 171 -9.96 -53.78 27.64
CA ASN A 171 -8.76 -54.58 27.79
C ASN A 171 -8.71 -55.24 29.18
N HIS A 172 -9.03 -54.50 30.24
CA HIS A 172 -9.11 -55.05 31.59
C HIS A 172 -10.21 -56.12 31.72
N ARG A 173 -11.36 -55.93 31.05
CA ARG A 173 -12.43 -56.94 30.99
C ARG A 173 -11.94 -58.21 30.28
N LEU A 174 -11.31 -58.06 29.12
CA LEU A 174 -10.78 -59.17 28.33
C LEU A 174 -9.65 -59.92 29.06
N GLU A 175 -8.77 -59.21 29.78
CA GLU A 175 -7.75 -59.83 30.63
C GLU A 175 -8.39 -60.69 31.73
N ALA A 176 -9.42 -60.16 32.41
CA ALA A 176 -10.15 -60.91 33.43
C ALA A 176 -10.88 -62.14 32.85
N GLU A 177 -11.50 -62.02 31.69
CA GLU A 177 -12.14 -63.13 30.97
C GLU A 177 -11.12 -64.19 30.54
N ARG A 178 -9.96 -63.77 30.02
CA ARG A 178 -8.87 -64.66 29.64
C ARG A 178 -8.33 -65.43 30.84
N ASP A 179 -8.16 -64.78 31.98
CA ASP A 179 -7.70 -65.41 33.22
C ASP A 179 -8.72 -66.39 33.77
N ALA A 180 -10.01 -66.05 33.70
CA ALA A 180 -11.10 -66.96 34.07
C ALA A 180 -11.15 -68.18 33.15
N ALA A 181 -11.05 -67.99 31.83
CA ALA A 181 -11.03 -69.06 30.84
C ALA A 181 -9.83 -70.00 31.04
N LEU A 182 -8.65 -69.48 31.38
CA LEU A 182 -7.48 -70.30 31.70
C LEU A 182 -7.65 -71.12 32.97
N LYS A 183 -8.20 -70.52 34.03
CA LYS A 183 -8.51 -71.27 35.25
C LYS A 183 -9.52 -72.39 34.96
N GLN A 184 -10.52 -72.12 34.14
CA GLN A 184 -11.48 -73.13 33.69
C GLN A 184 -10.80 -74.23 32.86
N ALA A 185 -9.95 -73.88 31.88
CA ALA A 185 -9.22 -74.86 31.08
C ALA A 185 -8.29 -75.73 31.93
N GLN A 186 -7.59 -75.15 32.91
CA GLN A 186 -6.76 -75.89 33.87
C GLN A 186 -7.60 -76.83 34.75
N ALA A 187 -8.76 -76.38 35.22
CA ALA A 187 -9.68 -77.22 35.99
C ALA A 187 -10.21 -78.39 35.16
N VAL A 188 -10.62 -78.14 33.91
CA VAL A 188 -11.06 -79.20 32.97
C VAL A 188 -9.93 -80.19 32.69
N SER A 189 -8.70 -79.73 32.47
CA SER A 189 -7.54 -80.62 32.25
C SER A 189 -7.31 -81.53 33.46
N ARG A 190 -7.40 -81.00 34.69
CA ARG A 190 -7.24 -81.80 35.92
C ARG A 190 -8.34 -82.85 36.09
N GLU A 191 -9.59 -82.49 35.83
CA GLU A 191 -10.69 -83.46 35.86
C GLU A 191 -10.52 -84.52 34.77
N TYR A 192 -10.02 -84.15 33.59
CA TYR A 192 -9.71 -85.09 32.52
C TYR A 192 -8.61 -86.09 32.92
N ASP A 193 -7.51 -85.61 33.52
CA ASP A 193 -6.43 -86.46 34.04
C ASP A 193 -6.94 -87.42 35.13
N ARG A 194 -7.79 -86.92 36.03
CA ARG A 194 -8.44 -87.73 37.08
C ARG A 194 -9.34 -88.82 36.49
N LEU A 195 -10.19 -88.49 35.50
CA LEU A 195 -11.04 -89.48 34.84
C LEU A 195 -10.19 -90.56 34.13
N LEU A 196 -9.08 -90.19 33.50
CA LEU A 196 -8.15 -91.14 32.88
C LEU A 196 -7.56 -92.11 33.91
N GLU A 197 -7.16 -91.62 35.08
CA GLU A 197 -6.68 -92.46 36.19
C GLU A 197 -7.78 -93.40 36.70
N GLU A 198 -9.01 -92.91 36.91
CA GLU A 198 -10.15 -93.73 37.32
C GLU A 198 -10.48 -94.80 36.28
N HIS A 199 -10.50 -94.46 34.99
CA HIS A 199 -10.72 -95.41 33.89
C HIS A 199 -9.60 -96.46 33.81
N ALA A 200 -8.34 -96.07 33.95
CA ALA A 200 -7.21 -97.01 33.98
C ALA A 200 -7.34 -98.00 35.14
N GLY A 201 -7.70 -97.51 36.34
CA GLY A 201 -7.93 -98.35 37.52
C GLY A 201 -9.11 -99.31 37.36
N LEU A 202 -10.22 -98.86 36.76
CA LEU A 202 -11.37 -99.72 36.45
C LEU A 202 -11.04 -100.77 35.38
N GLN A 203 -10.25 -100.42 34.36
CA GLN A 203 -9.84 -101.35 33.31
C GLN A 203 -8.90 -102.44 33.85
N GLU A 204 -8.04 -102.11 34.81
CA GLU A 204 -7.20 -103.10 35.50
C GLU A 204 -8.05 -104.05 36.37
N LYS A 205 -9.06 -103.52 37.08
CA LYS A 205 -10.02 -104.35 37.83
C LYS A 205 -10.81 -105.28 36.92
N ALA A 206 -11.33 -104.77 35.80
CA ALA A 206 -12.07 -105.58 34.82
C ALA A 206 -11.19 -106.71 34.24
N LYS A 207 -9.91 -106.44 33.93
CA LYS A 207 -8.96 -107.48 33.48
C LYS A 207 -8.76 -108.56 34.53
N ARG A 208 -8.59 -108.18 35.81
CA ARG A 208 -8.44 -109.13 36.93
C ARG A 208 -9.70 -109.97 37.17
N GLU A 209 -10.89 -109.45 36.86
CA GLU A 209 -12.15 -110.20 36.94
C GLU A 209 -12.37 -111.16 35.76
N THR A 210 -11.82 -110.89 34.58
CA THR A 210 -11.88 -111.81 33.42
C THR A 210 -10.84 -112.94 33.45
N ASP A 211 -9.79 -112.81 34.26
CA ASP A 211 -8.70 -113.80 34.40
C ASP A 211 -8.88 -114.75 35.61
N ALA A 212 -10.05 -114.74 36.27
CA ALA A 212 -10.44 -115.60 37.39
C ALA A 212 -11.56 -116.58 36.99
#